data_AF-A0A3M1F255-F1
#
_entry.id   AF-A0A3M1F255-F1
#
_cell.length_a   1.000
_cell.length_b   1.000
_cell.length_c   1.000
_cell.angle_alpha   90.00
_cell.angle_beta   90.00
_cell.angle_gamma   90.00
#
_symmetry.space_group_name_H-M   'P 1'
#
loop_
_entity.id
_entity.type
_entity.pdbx_description
1 polymer ?
#
loop_
_entity_poly.entity_id
_entity_poly.type
_entity_poly.pdbx_seq_one_letter_code
_entity_poly.pdbx_strand_id
1 'polypeptide(L)' 'MSNPFLFLGALFTGLAVVLGAFGAHALKTRLPAEKLASFETGVRYQ' A
#
# COMPACT_ATOMS: atom_id res chain seq x y z
N MET A 1 23.82 15.89 16.85
CA MET A 1 23.33 16.36 15.53
C MET A 1 22.12 15.53 15.15
N SER A 2 20.94 16.14 15.08
CA SER A 2 19.73 15.49 14.58
C SER A 2 19.86 15.28 13.07
N ASN A 3 19.73 14.04 12.59
CA ASN A 3 19.75 13.74 11.15
C ASN A 3 18.31 13.75 10.62
N PRO A 4 17.87 14.84 9.97
CA PRO A 4 16.48 14.98 9.51
C PRO A 4 16.08 13.89 8.50
N PHE A 5 17.04 13.33 7.77
CA PHE A 5 16.79 12.24 6.82
C PHE A 5 16.40 10.94 7.51
N LEU A 6 16.93 10.65 8.70
CA LEU A 6 16.51 9.46 9.47
C LEU A 6 15.08 9.59 9.98
N PHE A 7 14.71 10.79 10.45
CA PHE A 7 13.34 11.06 10.89
C PHE A 7 12.35 10.98 9.72
N LEU A 8 12.66 11.62 8.59
CA LEU A 8 11.81 11.57 7.40
C LEU A 8 11.68 10.15 6.85
N GLY A 9 12.79 9.40 6.81
CA GLY A 9 12.77 7.99 6.40
C GLY A 9 11.84 7.16 7.27
N ALA A 10 12.00 7.22 8.60
CA ALA A 10 11.14 6.50 9.54
C ALA A 10 9.66 6.89 9.39
N LEU A 11 9.37 8.18 9.22
CA LEU A 11 8.02 8.68 9.01
C LEU A 11 7.41 8.14 7.72
N PHE A 12 8.12 8.23 6.59
CA PHE A 12 7.61 7.76 5.30
C PHE A 12 7.43 6.24 5.27
N THR A 13 8.35 5.47 5.85
CA THR A 13 8.19 4.02 5.92
C THR A 13 7.00 3.64 6.82
N GLY A 14 6.83 4.31 7.96
CA GLY A 14 5.67 4.10 8.83
C GLY A 14 4.35 4.41 8.13
N LEU A 15 4.28 5.54 7.43
CA LEU A 15 3.09 5.92 6.64
C LEU A 15 2.83 4.92 5.51
N ALA A 16 3.86 4.44 4.81
CA ALA A 16 3.71 3.45 3.75
C ALA A 16 3.09 2.14 4.26
N VAL A 17 3.51 1.65 5.43
CA VAL A 17 2.95 0.45 6.07
C VAL A 17 1.48 0.67 6.45
N VAL A 18 1.18 1.79 7.11
CA VAL A 18 -0.20 2.13 7.53
C VAL A 18 -1.11 2.22 6.31
N LEU A 19 -0.75 3.03 5.32
CA LEU A 19 -1.56 3.22 4.12
C LEU A 19 -1.70 1.94 3.30
N GLY A 20 -0.65 1.12 3.20
CA GLY A 20 -0.69 -0.17 2.51
C GLY A 20 -1.64 -1.16 3.18
N ALA A 21 -1.53 -1.34 4.51
CA ALA A 21 -2.36 -2.29 5.26
C ALA A 21 -3.85 -1.90 5.25
N PHE A 22 -4.16 -0.64 5.58
CA PHE A 22 -5.54 -0.15 5.56
C PHE A 22 -6.11 -0.06 4.13
N GLY A 23 -5.29 0.31 3.15
CA GLY A 23 -5.66 0.32 1.75
C GLY A 23 -6.06 -1.06 1.24
N ALA A 24 -5.27 -2.10 1.52
CA ALA A 24 -5.59 -3.47 1.15
C ALA A 24 -6.86 -3.99 1.86
N HIS A 25 -7.03 -3.66 3.15
CA HIS A 25 -8.21 -4.05 3.90
C HIS A 25 -9.50 -3.42 3.34
N ALA A 26 -9.48 -2.13 3.03
CA ALA A 26 -10.60 -1.42 2.43
C ALA A 26 -10.86 -1.85 0.98
N LEU A 27 -9.80 -2.14 0.20
CA LEU A 27 -9.93 -2.60 -1.18
C LEU A 27 -10.66 -3.94 -1.25
N LYS A 28 -10.41 -4.86 -0.30
CA LYS A 28 -11.08 -6.17 -0.23
C LYS A 28 -12.61 -6.06 -0.22
N THR A 29 -13.18 -5.06 0.46
CA THR A 29 -14.64 -4.88 0.53
C THR A 29 -15.21 -4.13 -0.68
N ARG A 30 -14.35 -3.52 -1.50
CA ARG A 30 -14.72 -2.70 -2.66
C ARG A 30 -14.50 -3.43 -3.98
N LEU A 31 -13.66 -4.47 -4.01
CA LEU A 31 -13.32 -5.22 -5.21
C LEU A 31 -14.32 -6.38 -5.42
N PRO A 32 -15.18 -6.33 -6.45
CA PRO A 32 -16.06 -7.45 -6.79
C PRO A 32 -15.24 -8.63 -7.34
N ALA A 33 -15.72 -9.85 -7.10
CA ALA A 33 -15.04 -11.08 -7.53
C ALA A 33 -14.77 -11.13 -9.04
N GLU A 34 -15.69 -10.60 -9.85
CA GLU A 34 -15.56 -10.51 -11.32
C GLU A 34 -14.35 -9.67 -11.76
N LYS A 35 -13.94 -8.67 -10.95
CA LYS A 35 -12.80 -7.78 -11.26
C LYS A 35 -11.49 -8.26 -10.66
N LEU A 36 -11.52 -9.33 -9.86
CA LEU A 36 -10.34 -9.86 -9.17
C LEU A 36 -9.31 -10.39 -10.18
N ALA A 37 -9.76 -11.06 -11.25
CA ALA A 37 -8.88 -11.54 -12.32
C ALA A 37 -8.13 -10.42 -13.06
N SER A 38 -8.82 -9.29 -13.34
CA SER A 38 -8.19 -8.12 -13.95
C SER A 38 -7.17 -7.47 -13.01
N PHE A 39 -7.50 -7.38 -11.71
CA PHE A 39 -6.58 -6.89 -10.70
C PHE A 39 -5.32 -7.76 -10.60
N GLU A 40 -5.48 -9.08 -10.53
CA GLU A 40 -4.34 -10.02 -10.50
C GLU A 40 -3.47 -9.93 -11.75
N THR A 41 -4.08 -9.78 -12.92
CA THR A 41 -3.35 -9.59 -14.19
C THR A 41 -2.56 -8.28 -14.16
N GLY A 42 -3.17 -7.18 -13.73
CA GLY A 42 -2.49 -5.90 -13.59
C GLY A 42 -1.29 -5.97 -12.64
N VAL A 43 -1.46 -6.59 -11.47
CA VAL A 43 -0.38 -6.78 -10.48
C VAL A 43 0.73 -7.70 -11.02
N ARG A 44 0.39 -8.72 -11.81
CA ARG A 44 1.38 -9.64 -12.40
C ARG A 44 2.32 -8.93 -13.38
N TYR A 45 1.85 -7.86 -14.02
CA TYR A 45 2.57 -7.15 -15.09
C TYR A 45 2.88 -5.68 -14.76
N GLN A 46 2.86 -5.30 -13.48
CA GLN A 46 3.25 -3.97 -13.00
C GLN A 46 4.77 -3.78 -12.96
#